data_AF-A0A934PRD3-F1
#
_entry.id   AF-A0A934PRD3-F1
#
_cell.length_a   1.000
_cell.length_b   1.000
_cell.length_c   1.000
_cell.angle_alpha   90.00
_cell.angle_beta   90.00
_cell.angle_gamma   90.00
#
_symmetry.space_group_name_H-M   'P 1'
#
loop_
_entity.id
_entity.type
_entity.pdbx_description
1 polymer ?
#
loop_
_entity_poly.entity_id
_entity_poly.type
_entity_poly.pdbx_seq_one_letter_code
_entity_poly.pdbx_strand_id
1 'polypeptide(L)' 'MINPKEVTHDPESGNYTFVMYYSGRDVSCTVKKEHNKLHVHIDNNLQAELEIKDDDTLVQISGDELPDSSIEFIKKSVLG' A
#
# COMPACT_ATOMS: atom_id res chain seq x y z
N MET A 1 10.89 2.42 -12.96
CA MET A 1 9.61 3.03 -13.36
C MET A 1 8.52 2.07 -12.92
N ILE A 2 7.63 2.50 -12.03
CA ILE A 2 6.53 1.67 -11.54
C ILE A 2 5.38 1.85 -12.55
N ASN A 3 5.07 0.83 -13.34
CA ASN A 3 3.89 0.81 -14.20
C ASN A 3 2.75 0.14 -13.42
N PRO A 4 1.77 0.88 -12.88
CA PRO A 4 0.60 0.26 -12.27
C PRO A 4 -0.21 -0.39 -13.41
N LYS A 5 -0.12 -1.71 -13.55
CA LYS A 5 -0.81 -2.39 -14.64
C LYS A 5 -2.32 -2.42 -14.45
N GLU A 6 -2.81 -2.52 -13.22
CA GLU A 6 -4.25 -2.49 -12.91
C GLU A 6 -4.41 -1.99 -11.47
N VAL A 7 -5.21 -0.94 -11.26
CA VAL A 7 -5.62 -0.48 -9.93
C VAL A 7 -7.10 -0.76 -9.81
N THR A 8 -7.46 -1.71 -8.95
CA THR A 8 -8.84 -2.05 -8.65
C THR A 8 -9.16 -1.51 -7.27
N HIS A 9 -10.05 -0.52 -7.21
CA HIS A 9 -10.63 -0.06 -5.97
C HIS A 9 -11.94 -0.80 -5.74
N ASP A 10 -12.05 -1.50 -4.61
CA ASP A 10 -13.28 -2.14 -4.18
C ASP A 10 -13.97 -1.24 -3.14
N PRO A 11 -14.94 -0.40 -3.56
CA PRO A 11 -15.58 0.57 -2.68
C PRO A 11 -16.46 -0.10 -1.61
N GLU A 12 -16.90 -1.34 -1.83
CA GLU A 12 -17.70 -2.10 -0.86
C GLU A 12 -16.84 -2.59 0.32
N SER A 13 -15.58 -2.93 0.07
CA SER A 13 -14.65 -3.42 1.11
C SER A 13 -13.67 -2.36 1.64
N GLY A 14 -13.53 -1.22 0.95
CA GLY A 14 -12.50 -0.21 1.26
C GLY A 14 -11.07 -0.69 0.93
N ASN A 15 -10.95 -1.69 0.06
CA ASN A 15 -9.70 -2.30 -0.34
C ASN A 15 -9.19 -1.69 -1.66
N TYR A 16 -7.89 -1.45 -1.74
CA TYR A 16 -7.18 -0.97 -2.91
C TYR A 16 -6.20 -2.05 -3.34
N THR A 17 -6.41 -2.65 -4.50
CA THR A 17 -5.51 -3.70 -5.02
C THR A 17 -4.82 -3.18 -6.28
N PHE A 18 -3.50 -3.29 -6.32
CA PHE A 18 -2.71 -2.90 -7.48
C PHE A 18 -1.46 -3.75 -7.64
N VAL A 19 -0.98 -3.87 -8.88
CA VAL A 19 0.31 -4.52 -9.17
C VAL A 19 1.41 -3.47 -9.13
N MET A 20 2.45 -3.72 -8.31
CA MET A 20 3.64 -2.87 -8.24
C MET A 20 4.91 -3.67 -8.53
N TYR A 21 5.93 -2.99 -9.03
CA TYR A 21 7.23 -3.60 -9.26
C TYR A 21 8.09 -3.50 -7.99
N TYR A 22 8.36 -4.62 -7.36
CA TYR A 22 9.09 -4.71 -6.09
C TYR A 22 10.14 -5.82 -6.15
N SER A 23 11.37 -5.54 -5.71
CA SER A 23 12.48 -6.50 -5.70
C SER A 23 12.69 -7.26 -7.04
N GLY A 24 12.54 -6.56 -8.16
CA GLY A 24 12.82 -7.13 -9.49
C GLY A 24 11.67 -7.92 -10.12
N ARG A 25 10.48 -7.97 -9.48
CA ARG A 25 9.31 -8.70 -9.98
C ARG A 25 8.02 -7.89 -9.79
N ASP A 26 7.01 -8.20 -10.60
CA ASP A 26 5.65 -7.72 -10.39
C ASP A 26 5.03 -8.45 -9.19
N VAL A 27 4.55 -7.70 -8.20
CA VAL A 27 3.88 -8.23 -7.01
C VAL A 27 2.49 -7.62 -6.87
N SER A 28 1.52 -8.42 -6.43
CA SER A 28 0.19 -7.92 -6.06
C SER A 28 0.27 -7.24 -4.69
N CYS A 29 -0.14 -5.99 -4.62
CA CYS A 29 -0.26 -5.23 -3.39
C CYS A 29 -1.74 -4.97 -3.12
N THR A 30 -2.20 -5.35 -1.93
CA THR A 30 -3.55 -5.10 -1.43
C THR A 30 -3.43 -4.20 -0.21
N VAL A 31 -4.07 -3.05 -0.25
CA VAL A 31 -4.10 -2.08 0.84
C VAL A 31 -5.51 -1.93 1.33
N LYS A 32 -5.74 -2.25 2.61
CA LYS A 32 -7.04 -2.06 3.25
C LYS A 32 -6.99 -0.83 4.14
N LYS A 33 -7.87 0.12 3.89
CA LYS A 33 -7.98 1.34 4.71
C LYS A 33 -8.99 1.13 5.83
N GLU A 34 -8.53 1.17 7.08
CA GLU A 34 -9.35 1.09 8.28
C GLU A 34 -9.11 2.33 9.15
N HIS A 35 -10.04 3.29 9.10
CA HIS A 35 -9.90 4.60 9.77
C HIS A 35 -8.63 5.35 9.37
N ASN A 36 -7.69 5.51 10.31
CA ASN A 36 -6.39 6.15 10.14
C ASN A 36 -5.27 5.13 9.88
N LYS A 37 -5.59 3.87 9.61
CA LYS A 37 -4.61 2.81 9.35
C LYS A 37 -4.77 2.24 7.95
N LEU A 38 -3.65 1.89 7.34
CA LEU A 38 -3.56 1.14 6.11
C LEU A 38 -2.88 -0.19 6.39
N HIS A 39 -3.60 -1.28 6.19
CA HIS A 39 -3.04 -2.62 6.22
C HIS A 39 -2.57 -2.95 4.81
N VAL A 40 -1.25 -3.06 4.64
CA VAL A 40 -0.58 -3.29 3.36
C VAL A 40 -0.14 -4.75 3.31
N HIS A 41 -0.67 -5.49 2.34
CA HIS A 41 -0.25 -6.85 2.03
C HIS A 41 0.40 -6.84 0.64
N ILE A 42 1.69 -7.11 0.58
CA ILE A 42 2.44 -7.23 -0.65
C ILE A 42 2.81 -8.69 -0.85
N ASP A 43 2.34 -9.27 -1.95
CA ASP A 43 2.47 -10.70 -2.21
C ASP A 43 1.85 -11.54 -1.05
N ASN A 44 2.13 -12.84 -1.01
CA ASN A 44 1.72 -13.73 0.09
C ASN A 44 2.72 -13.74 1.26
N ASN A 45 3.73 -12.86 1.25
CA ASN A 45 4.88 -12.95 2.14
C ASN A 45 5.19 -11.68 2.93
N LEU A 46 4.76 -10.49 2.48
CA LEU A 46 5.06 -9.23 3.16
C LEU A 46 3.78 -8.58 3.67
N GLN A 47 3.77 -8.21 4.94
CA GLN A 47 2.64 -7.57 5.59
C GLN A 47 3.13 -6.39 6.42
N ALA A 48 2.59 -5.20 6.17
CA ALA A 48 2.93 -4.00 6.92
C ALA A 48 1.67 -3.24 7.35
N GLU A 49 1.78 -2.50 8.44
CA GLU A 49 0.74 -1.59 8.90
C GLU A 49 1.29 -0.17 8.85
N LEU A 50 0.61 0.70 8.10
CA LEU A 50 0.91 2.12 8.02
C LEU A 50 -0.16 2.90 8.77
N GLU A 51 0.23 3.96 9.46
CA GLU A 51 -0.67 4.92 10.09
C GLU A 51 -0.66 6.22 9.30
N ILE A 52 -1.85 6.71 8.96
CA ILE A 52 -2.12 8.03 8.43
C ILE A 52 -2.04 9.01 9.59
N LYS A 53 -1.07 9.90 9.55
CA LYS A 53 -0.88 11.00 10.50
C LYS A 53 -1.75 12.21 10.10
N ASP A 54 -1.96 13.12 11.05
CA ASP A 54 -2.74 14.35 10.85
C ASP A 54 -2.18 15.29 9.77
N ASP A 55 -0.88 15.17 9.43
CA ASP A 55 -0.21 15.90 8.36
C ASP A 55 -0.28 15.18 7.00
N ASP A 56 -1.18 14.19 6.87
CA ASP A 56 -1.36 13.35 5.69
C ASP A 56 -0.15 12.44 5.40
N THR A 57 0.84 12.33 6.31
CA THR A 57 1.95 11.39 6.12
C THR A 57 1.55 9.95 6.45
N LEU A 58 2.18 8.99 5.77
CA LEU A 58 2.08 7.57 6.12
C LEU A 58 3.35 7.16 6.85
N VAL A 59 3.18 6.63 8.05
CA VAL A 59 4.29 6.12 8.85
C VAL A 59 4.07 4.64 9.09
N GLN A 60 5.06 3.81 8.79
CA GLN A 60 5.00 2.40 9.16
C GLN A 60 5.04 2.25 10.67
N ILE A 61 4.05 1.55 11.22
CA ILE A 61 3.92 1.31 12.66
C ILE A 61 4.08 -0.17 13.02
N SER A 62 3.99 -1.09 12.06
CA SER A 62 4.19 -2.53 12.27
C SER A 62 4.49 -3.29 10.98
N GLY A 63 4.93 -4.56 11.12
CA GLY A 63 5.13 -5.52 10.04
C GLY A 63 6.49 -5.44 9.33
N ASP A 64 6.55 -6.02 8.13
CA ASP A 64 7.75 -6.06 7.28
C ASP A 64 8.18 -4.66 6.86
N GLU A 65 9.46 -4.36 7.00
CA GLU A 65 10.03 -3.06 6.62
C GLU A 65 9.80 -2.79 5.12
N LEU A 66 9.04 -1.73 4.84
CA LEU A 66 8.82 -1.26 3.48
C LEU A 66 9.75 -0.08 3.20
N PRO A 67 10.40 -0.05 2.01
CA PRO A 67 11.17 1.11 1.63
C PRO A 67 10.29 2.34 1.46
N ASP A 68 10.84 3.53 1.75
CA ASP A 68 10.10 4.81 1.68
C ASP A 68 9.41 5.02 0.33
N SER A 69 10.06 4.60 -0.77
CA SER A 69 9.51 4.70 -2.12
C SER A 69 8.22 3.89 -2.32
N SER A 70 8.07 2.74 -1.63
CA SER A 70 6.84 1.96 -1.62
C SER A 70 5.76 2.63 -0.80
N ILE A 71 6.11 3.20 0.36
CA ILE A 71 5.17 3.94 1.23
C ILE A 71 4.63 5.18 0.49
N GLU A 72 5.50 5.95 -0.19
CA GLU A 72 5.10 7.08 -1.01
C GLU A 72 4.18 6.68 -2.18
N PHE A 73 4.47 5.53 -2.82
CA PHE A 73 3.63 5.01 -3.89
C PHE A 73 2.24 4.63 -3.37
N ILE A 74 2.17 3.89 -2.26
CA ILE A 74 0.92 3.52 -1.59
C ILE A 74 0.12 4.78 -1.22
N LYS A 75 0.79 5.80 -0.65
CA LYS A 75 0.17 7.09 -0.32
C LYS A 75 -0.55 7.68 -1.54
N LYS A 76 0.15 7.81 -2.66
CA LYS A 76 -0.40 8.37 -3.90
C LYS A 76 -1.53 7.51 -4.48
N SER A 77 -1.42 6.19 -4.39
CA SER A 77 -2.45 5.28 -4.91
C SER A 77 -3.73 5.26 -4.08
N VAL A 78 -3.63 5.45 -2.76
CA VAL A 78 -4.76 5.32 -1.82
C VAL A 78 -5.37 6.67 -1.44
N LEU A 79 -4.53 7.68 -1.19
CA LEU A 79 -4.99 9.02 -0.77
C LEU A 79 -5.19 9.99 -1.95
N GLY A 80 -4.55 9.74 -3.11
CA GLY A 80 -4.62 10.58 -4.31
C GLY A 80 -3.52 11.63 -4.37
#